data_AF-A0A559UYP4-F1
#
_entry.id   AF-A0A559UYP4-F1
#
_cell.length_a   1.000
_cell.length_b   1.000
_cell.length_c   1.000
_cell.angle_alpha   90.00
_cell.angle_beta   90.00
_cell.angle_gamma   90.00
#
_symmetry.space_group_name_H-M   'P 1'
#
loop_
_entity.id
_entity.type
_entity.pdbx_description
1 polymer ?
#
loop_
_entity_poly.entity_id
_entity_poly.type
_entity_poly.pdbx_seq_one_letter_code
_entity_poly.pdbx_strand_id
1 'polypeptide(L)'
;MHALKKNRPLRRIVLASAATVSGMVLLLSLKPHTSPTLATAGTESPAPSSSSSPSAGARPGTRSVTGDTVQTRWGPVQVRVTIESGRLTDVTAISYPQDNPRDQEINGYALPQLRREALAAQSAQIDTVSGATYTSEGYRQSLQSALDSASR
;
A
#
# COMPACT_ATOMS: atom_id res chain seq x y z
N MET A 1 -41.50 23.48 -17.54
CA MET A 1 -40.36 22.57 -17.76
C MET A 1 -39.95 21.99 -16.39
N HIS A 2 -40.39 20.77 -16.07
CA HIS A 2 -39.89 19.94 -14.94
C HIS A 2 -38.37 19.66 -15.11
N ALA A 3 -37.53 19.28 -14.14
CA ALA A 3 -37.45 19.33 -12.68
C ALA A 3 -36.05 18.74 -12.28
N LEU A 4 -35.75 18.75 -10.96
CA LEU A 4 -34.72 18.02 -10.19
C LEU A 4 -33.31 18.66 -10.11
N LYS A 5 -32.90 19.25 -8.98
CA LYS A 5 -32.64 18.71 -7.61
C LYS A 5 -31.19 18.22 -7.44
N LYS A 6 -30.40 18.98 -6.68
CA LYS A 6 -29.36 18.39 -5.81
C LYS A 6 -29.05 19.29 -4.60
N ASN A 7 -29.85 19.12 -3.56
CA ASN A 7 -29.47 19.43 -2.18
C ASN A 7 -28.23 18.60 -1.81
N ARG A 8 -27.25 19.22 -1.16
CA ARG A 8 -26.66 18.72 0.10
C ARG A 8 -26.13 19.91 0.93
N PRO A 9 -26.80 20.27 2.03
CA PRO A 9 -26.27 21.22 3.01
C PRO A 9 -25.26 20.52 3.93
N LEU A 10 -24.49 21.32 4.68
CA LEU A 10 -23.63 20.97 5.82
C LEU A 10 -22.14 20.69 5.51
N ARG A 11 -21.45 21.69 4.94
CA ARG A 11 -19.99 21.89 5.06
C ARG A 11 -19.63 22.62 6.36
N ARG A 12 -20.01 22.11 7.53
CA ARG A 12 -19.59 22.65 8.84
C ARG A 12 -19.62 21.49 9.83
N ILE A 13 -18.66 21.46 10.75
CA ILE A 13 -18.19 20.28 11.52
C ILE A 13 -17.22 19.49 10.63
N VAL A 14 -15.92 19.77 10.65
CA VAL A 14 -15.05 19.51 11.80
C VAL A 14 -14.02 20.63 11.92
N LEU A 15 -14.25 21.52 12.90
CA LEU A 15 -13.21 22.33 13.51
C LEU A 15 -12.69 21.55 14.73
N ALA A 16 -11.36 21.57 14.89
CA ALA A 16 -10.61 21.35 16.14
C ALA A 16 -10.45 19.91 16.69
N SER A 17 -9.24 19.38 16.52
CA SER A 17 -8.45 18.79 17.62
C SER A 17 -6.96 18.82 17.25
N ALA A 18 -6.37 19.98 17.46
CA ALA A 18 -4.94 20.12 17.70
C ALA A 18 -4.55 19.41 19.01
N ALA A 19 -3.26 19.10 19.15
CA ALA A 19 -2.56 18.67 20.36
C ALA A 19 -2.50 17.16 20.67
N THR A 20 -1.54 16.45 20.05
CA THR A 20 -0.58 15.60 20.80
C THR A 20 0.73 15.39 20.00
N VAL A 21 1.23 16.42 19.31
CA VAL A 21 2.57 16.38 18.68
C VAL A 21 3.61 16.68 19.77
N SER A 22 3.80 15.74 20.69
CA SER A 22 4.90 15.82 21.68
C SER A 22 5.42 14.46 22.15
N GLY A 23 4.81 13.34 21.74
CA GLY A 23 5.27 12.00 22.11
C GLY A 23 6.17 11.32 21.07
N MET A 24 6.22 11.81 19.83
CA MET A 24 6.81 11.06 18.70
C MET A 24 8.31 11.28 18.52
N VAL A 25 8.93 12.19 19.28
CA VAL A 25 10.35 12.56 19.17
C VAL A 25 11.26 11.85 20.19
N LEU A 26 10.81 10.77 20.85
CA LEU A 26 11.67 10.04 21.80
C LEU A 26 12.01 8.59 21.40
N LEU A 27 11.50 8.07 20.28
CA LEU A 27 11.68 6.66 19.92
C LEU A 27 12.44 6.39 18.62
N LEU A 28 13.14 7.38 18.06
CA LEU A 28 14.03 7.19 16.90
C LEU A 28 15.52 7.22 17.27
N SER A 29 15.85 6.91 18.53
CA SER A 29 17.25 6.89 18.99
C SER A 29 17.71 5.57 19.61
N LEU A 30 16.96 4.47 19.42
CA LEU A 30 17.46 3.14 19.73
C LEU A 30 17.75 2.36 18.45
N LYS A 31 19.03 2.42 18.12
CA LYS A 31 19.78 1.57 17.21
C LYS A 31 19.96 0.21 17.90
N PRO A 32 19.30 -0.90 17.50
CA PRO A 32 19.67 -2.19 18.03
C PRO A 32 20.83 -2.75 17.19
N HIS A 33 22.00 -2.73 17.80
CA HIS A 33 23.16 -3.51 17.38
C HIS A 33 22.84 -5.00 17.58
N THR A 34 22.82 -5.76 16.49
CA THR A 34 22.73 -7.23 16.53
C THR A 34 24.11 -7.79 16.90
N SER A 35 24.26 -8.32 18.12
CA SER A 35 25.41 -9.12 18.51
C SER A 35 25.09 -10.61 18.30
N PRO A 36 25.95 -11.40 17.63
CA PRO A 36 25.74 -12.84 17.49
C PRO A 36 26.16 -13.56 18.78
N THR A 37 25.21 -14.27 19.40
CA THR A 37 25.50 -15.26 20.45
C THR A 37 25.59 -16.65 19.81
N LEU A 38 26.77 -17.27 19.96
CA LEU A 38 27.04 -18.66 19.61
C LEU A 38 26.70 -19.53 20.83
N ALA A 39 25.68 -20.38 20.71
CA ALA A 39 25.54 -21.56 21.55
C ALA A 39 24.61 -22.58 20.88
N THR A 40 25.14 -23.77 20.57
CA THR A 40 24.37 -25.00 20.78
C THR A 40 25.31 -26.19 20.94
N ALA A 41 25.14 -26.92 22.04
CA ALA A 41 25.49 -28.32 22.15
C ALA A 41 24.16 -29.09 22.10
N GLY A 42 24.00 -29.90 21.04
CA GLY A 42 23.16 -31.10 21.01
C GLY A 42 21.62 -30.97 21.13
N THR A 43 20.94 -31.47 20.10
CA THR A 43 19.61 -32.11 20.13
C THR A 43 18.35 -31.22 20.07
N GLU A 44 17.60 -31.49 18.99
CA GLU A 44 16.15 -31.33 18.77
C GLU A 44 15.56 -29.98 18.31
N SER A 45 14.84 -30.08 17.18
CA SER A 45 14.00 -29.10 16.48
C SER A 45 12.78 -28.69 17.35
N PRO A 46 12.28 -27.44 17.28
CA PRO A 46 11.32 -27.09 16.21
C PRO A 46 11.41 -25.65 15.65
N ALA A 47 11.11 -25.58 14.35
CA ALA A 47 10.41 -24.57 13.52
C ALA A 47 10.58 -23.02 13.72
N PRO A 48 10.67 -22.24 12.61
CA PRO A 48 10.98 -20.81 12.64
C PRO A 48 9.76 -19.92 12.95
N SER A 49 10.02 -18.87 13.75
CA SER A 49 9.06 -17.83 14.13
C SER A 49 8.66 -16.96 12.93
N SER A 50 7.39 -17.05 12.55
CA SER A 50 6.72 -16.15 11.60
C SER A 50 6.64 -14.74 12.17
N SER A 51 7.23 -13.77 11.47
CA SER A 51 7.11 -12.34 11.74
C SER A 51 5.76 -11.82 11.21
N SER A 52 4.74 -11.84 12.06
CA SER A 52 3.45 -11.20 11.80
C SER A 52 3.56 -9.67 11.92
N SER A 53 3.36 -8.98 10.80
CA SER A 53 3.30 -7.52 10.69
C SER A 53 2.15 -6.93 11.51
N PRO A 54 2.24 -5.66 11.98
CA PRO A 54 1.21 -5.06 12.82
C PRO A 54 -0.11 -4.90 12.05
N SER A 55 -1.15 -5.59 12.53
CA SER A 55 -2.52 -5.45 12.05
C SER A 55 -3.05 -4.07 12.47
N ALA A 56 -2.97 -3.10 11.56
CA ALA A 56 -3.66 -1.82 11.70
C ALA A 56 -5.17 -2.10 11.79
N GLY A 57 -5.81 -1.66 12.87
CA GLY A 57 -7.21 -1.92 13.19
C GLY A 57 -8.12 -1.77 11.97
N ALA A 58 -8.59 -2.92 11.46
CA ALA A 58 -9.55 -2.96 10.38
C ALA A 58 -10.86 -2.35 10.88
N ARG A 59 -11.26 -1.22 10.30
CA ARG A 59 -12.63 -0.71 10.43
C ARG A 59 -13.58 -1.82 9.94
N PRO A 60 -14.68 -2.13 10.66
CA PRO A 60 -15.62 -3.16 10.21
C PRO A 60 -16.15 -2.77 8.83
N GLY A 61 -15.79 -3.55 7.81
CA GLY A 61 -16.19 -3.34 6.41
C GLY A 61 -15.08 -2.89 5.44
N THR A 62 -13.87 -2.55 5.93
CA THR A 62 -12.72 -2.20 5.10
C THR A 62 -11.66 -3.31 5.17
N ARG A 63 -11.41 -4.01 4.06
CA ARG A 63 -10.35 -5.04 3.92
C ARG A 63 -9.20 -4.46 3.11
N SER A 64 -8.01 -4.39 3.70
CA SER A 64 -6.77 -4.11 2.96
C SER A 64 -6.09 -5.42 2.60
N VAL A 65 -5.69 -5.56 1.33
CA VAL A 65 -4.97 -6.73 0.84
C VAL A 65 -3.71 -6.25 0.13
N THR A 66 -2.58 -6.84 0.46
CA THR A 66 -1.31 -6.54 -0.17
C THR A 66 -1.00 -7.62 -1.18
N GLY A 67 -0.62 -7.21 -2.40
CA GLY A 67 -0.20 -8.13 -3.44
C GLY A 67 1.22 -8.63 -3.25
N ASP A 68 1.60 -9.61 -4.06
CA ASP A 68 2.98 -10.09 -4.12
C ASP A 68 3.94 -8.99 -4.58
N THR A 69 5.17 -9.06 -4.08
CA THR A 69 6.24 -8.17 -4.53
C THR A 69 6.76 -8.66 -5.87
N VAL A 70 6.68 -7.81 -6.88
CA VAL A 70 7.14 -8.10 -8.24
C VAL A 70 8.50 -7.46 -8.46
N GLN A 71 9.50 -8.29 -8.75
CA GLN A 71 10.86 -7.82 -8.96
C GLN A 71 11.04 -7.36 -10.41
N THR A 72 11.18 -6.04 -10.60
CA THR A 72 11.43 -5.45 -11.92
C THR A 72 12.92 -5.18 -12.13
N ARG A 73 13.32 -4.80 -13.35
CA ARG A 73 14.71 -4.43 -13.66
C ARG A 73 15.23 -3.25 -12.83
N TRP A 74 14.34 -2.38 -12.34
CA TRP A 74 14.69 -1.17 -11.60
C TRP A 74 14.45 -1.30 -10.09
N GLY A 75 13.80 -2.38 -9.64
CA GLY A 75 13.54 -2.64 -8.23
C GLY A 75 12.24 -3.40 -7.96
N PRO A 76 11.99 -3.78 -6.70
CA PRO A 76 10.72 -4.38 -6.30
C PRO A 76 9.57 -3.39 -6.41
N VAL A 77 8.43 -3.85 -6.93
CA VAL A 77 7.17 -3.13 -6.97
C VAL A 77 6.13 -3.92 -6.20
N GLN A 78 5.44 -3.27 -5.27
CA GLN A 78 4.40 -3.90 -4.47
C GLN A 78 3.25 -2.94 -4.24
N VAL A 79 2.03 -3.45 -4.40
CA VAL A 79 0.80 -2.68 -4.32
C VAL A 79 -0.10 -3.24 -3.23
N ARG A 80 -0.71 -2.34 -2.49
CA ARG A 80 -1.77 -2.63 -1.53
C ARG A 80 -3.08 -2.05 -2.03
N VAL A 81 -4.10 -2.89 -2.05
CA VAL A 81 -5.48 -2.52 -2.35
C VAL A 81 -6.28 -2.39 -1.07
N THR A 82 -7.25 -1.48 -1.06
CA THR A 82 -8.27 -1.38 -0.03
C THR A 82 -9.63 -1.58 -0.66
N ILE A 83 -10.39 -2.49 -0.07
CA ILE A 83 -11.69 -2.90 -0.54
C ILE A 83 -12.71 -2.60 0.55
N GLU A 84 -13.74 -1.86 0.21
CA GLU A 84 -14.85 -1.53 1.10
C GLU A 84 -16.15 -2.03 0.48
N SER A 85 -16.93 -2.80 1.24
CA SER A 85 -18.19 -3.38 0.76
C SER A 85 -18.06 -4.16 -0.57
N GLY A 86 -16.93 -4.84 -0.77
CA GLY A 86 -16.66 -5.62 -1.99
C GLY A 86 -16.24 -4.80 -3.21
N ARG A 87 -15.96 -3.49 -3.06
CA ARG A 87 -15.43 -2.64 -4.13
C ARG A 87 -14.05 -2.10 -3.77
N LEU A 88 -13.18 -2.05 -4.76
CA LEU A 88 -11.88 -1.38 -4.66
C LEU A 88 -12.09 0.13 -4.43
N THR A 89 -11.67 0.63 -3.27
CA THR A 89 -11.79 2.06 -2.91
C THR A 89 -10.47 2.79 -2.86
N ASP A 90 -9.37 2.07 -2.61
CA ASP A 90 -8.03 2.64 -2.59
C ASP A 90 -7.02 1.69 -3.21
N VAL A 91 -6.02 2.27 -3.87
CA VAL A 91 -4.82 1.54 -4.29
C VAL A 91 -3.60 2.38 -3.96
N THR A 92 -2.65 1.77 -3.24
CA THR A 92 -1.44 2.43 -2.77
C THR A 92 -0.23 1.56 -3.09
N ALA A 93 0.75 2.11 -3.81
CA ALA A 93 2.04 1.46 -3.98
C ALA A 93 2.85 1.59 -2.68
N ILE A 94 3.17 0.46 -2.05
CA ILE A 94 3.95 0.42 -0.80
C ILE A 94 5.44 0.19 -1.05
N SER A 95 5.79 -0.37 -2.21
CA SER A 95 7.16 -0.53 -2.66
C SER A 95 7.24 -0.19 -4.15
N TYR A 96 8.21 0.62 -4.53
CA TYR A 96 8.48 1.02 -5.90
C TYR A 96 9.90 1.57 -6.02
N PRO A 97 10.53 1.45 -7.20
CA PRO A 97 11.89 1.93 -7.42
C PRO A 97 11.96 3.45 -7.31
N GLN A 98 12.85 3.94 -6.45
CA GLN A 98 13.06 5.38 -6.17
C GLN A 98 14.55 5.72 -6.11
N ASP A 99 15.42 4.84 -6.61
CA ASP A 99 16.87 4.93 -6.48
C ASP A 99 17.43 6.16 -7.23
N ASN A 100 16.88 6.46 -8.41
CA ASN A 100 17.28 7.60 -9.21
C ASN A 100 16.24 8.75 -9.13
N PRO A 101 16.68 10.00 -9.25
CA PRO A 101 15.77 11.16 -9.28
C PRO A 101 14.77 11.07 -10.43
N ARG A 102 15.19 10.50 -11.57
CA ARG A 102 14.32 10.31 -12.75
C ARG A 102 13.14 9.37 -12.45
N ASP A 103 13.35 8.29 -11.70
CA ASP A 103 12.27 7.39 -11.29
C ASP A 103 11.30 8.09 -10.34
N GLN A 104 11.81 8.91 -9.41
CA GLN A 104 10.96 9.69 -8.51
C GLN A 104 10.07 10.66 -9.28
N GLU A 105 10.63 11.36 -10.29
CA GLU A 105 9.86 12.24 -11.18
C GLU A 105 8.80 11.48 -11.97
N ILE A 106 9.17 10.34 -12.57
CA ILE A 106 8.27 9.48 -13.35
C ILE A 106 7.14 8.93 -12.48
N ASN A 107 7.48 8.35 -11.33
CA ASN A 107 6.51 7.78 -10.40
C ASN A 107 5.59 8.86 -9.80
N GLY A 108 6.07 10.10 -9.67
CA GLY A 108 5.28 11.23 -9.19
C GLY A 108 4.00 11.49 -9.99
N TYR A 109 4.04 11.36 -11.32
CA TYR A 109 2.84 11.45 -12.17
C TYR A 109 2.23 10.10 -12.52
N ALA A 110 3.04 9.03 -12.63
CA ALA A 110 2.55 7.71 -13.01
C ALA A 110 1.70 7.05 -11.91
N LEU A 111 2.15 7.04 -10.66
CA LEU A 111 1.43 6.40 -9.55
C LEU A 111 0.00 6.93 -9.35
N PRO A 112 -0.26 8.26 -9.31
CA PRO A 112 -1.63 8.74 -9.16
C PRO A 112 -2.49 8.49 -10.40
N GLN A 113 -1.89 8.38 -11.60
CA GLN A 113 -2.62 8.02 -12.81
C GLN A 113 -3.00 6.54 -12.80
N LEU A 114 -2.04 5.64 -12.56
CA LEU A 114 -2.26 4.18 -12.43
C LEU A 114 -3.31 3.87 -11.35
N ARG A 115 -3.26 4.57 -10.22
CA ARG A 115 -4.26 4.45 -9.15
C ARG A 115 -5.67 4.81 -9.64
N ARG A 116 -5.82 5.93 -10.36
CA ARG A 116 -7.15 6.34 -10.89
C ARG A 116 -7.67 5.32 -11.90
N GLU A 117 -6.80 4.82 -12.76
CA GLU A 117 -7.17 3.79 -13.73
C GLU A 117 -7.56 2.48 -13.05
N ALA A 118 -6.82 2.04 -12.03
CA ALA A 118 -7.15 0.83 -11.27
C ALA A 118 -8.51 0.96 -10.56
N LEU A 119 -8.80 2.15 -9.99
CA LEU A 119 -10.09 2.44 -9.36
C LEU A 119 -11.23 2.50 -10.38
N ALA A 120 -10.98 3.03 -11.58
CA ALA A 120 -11.96 3.11 -12.65
C ALA A 120 -12.25 1.74 -13.28
N ALA A 121 -11.21 0.94 -13.54
CA ALA A 121 -11.31 -0.40 -14.10
C ALA A 121 -11.84 -1.43 -13.09
N GLN A 122 -11.70 -1.16 -11.78
CA GLN A 122 -11.91 -2.13 -10.69
C GLN A 122 -11.17 -3.45 -10.91
N SER A 123 -10.03 -3.41 -11.60
CA SER A 123 -9.29 -4.60 -12.02
C SER A 123 -7.82 -4.30 -12.21
N ALA A 124 -7.02 -5.35 -12.36
CA ALA A 124 -5.61 -5.25 -12.70
C ALA A 124 -5.35 -4.81 -14.13
N GLN A 125 -6.35 -4.86 -15.00
CA GLN A 125 -6.18 -4.44 -16.39
C GLN A 125 -6.18 -2.91 -16.50
N ILE A 126 -5.01 -2.30 -16.25
CA ILE A 126 -4.75 -0.87 -16.45
C ILE A 126 -3.78 -0.65 -17.62
N ASP A 127 -3.84 0.54 -18.20
CA ASP A 127 -2.91 0.95 -19.25
C ASP A 127 -1.53 1.28 -18.67
N THR A 128 -0.52 1.26 -19.54
CA THR A 128 0.86 1.59 -19.15
C THR A 128 1.09 3.08 -19.31
N VAL A 129 1.69 3.72 -18.31
CA VAL A 129 2.03 5.14 -18.41
C VAL A 129 3.36 5.30 -19.15
N SER A 130 3.42 6.23 -20.11
CA SER A 130 4.64 6.55 -20.86
C SER A 130 5.79 6.89 -19.92
N GLY A 131 6.93 6.20 -20.08
CA GLY A 131 8.10 6.35 -19.22
C GLY A 131 8.10 5.48 -17.96
N ALA A 132 6.97 4.89 -17.58
CA ALA A 132 6.81 4.05 -16.39
C ALA A 132 6.43 2.60 -16.73
N THR A 133 6.85 2.07 -17.89
CA THR A 133 6.41 0.74 -18.35
C THR A 133 6.71 -0.38 -17.34
N TYR A 134 7.93 -0.42 -16.79
CA TYR A 134 8.31 -1.45 -15.81
C TYR A 134 7.54 -1.31 -14.49
N THR A 135 7.38 -0.08 -13.99
CA THR A 135 6.57 0.18 -12.80
C THR A 135 5.11 -0.20 -13.05
N SER A 136 4.57 0.13 -14.23
CA SER A 136 3.19 -0.17 -14.62
C SER A 136 2.96 -1.67 -14.67
N GLU A 137 3.86 -2.44 -15.29
CA GLU A 137 3.78 -3.91 -15.33
C GLU A 137 3.89 -4.54 -13.95
N GLY A 138 4.87 -4.13 -13.14
CA GLY A 138 5.03 -4.61 -11.77
C GLY A 138 3.83 -4.27 -10.89
N TYR A 139 3.28 -3.07 -11.06
CA TYR A 139 2.07 -2.62 -10.39
C TYR A 139 0.87 -3.47 -10.80
N ARG A 140 0.74 -3.78 -12.09
CA ARG A 140 -0.33 -4.62 -12.64
C ARG A 140 -0.33 -6.01 -12.04
N GLN A 141 0.85 -6.64 -12.03
CA GLN A 141 1.02 -8.01 -11.57
C GLN A 141 0.84 -8.10 -10.04
N SER A 142 1.36 -7.13 -9.28
CA SER A 142 1.12 -7.05 -7.82
C SER A 142 -0.36 -6.78 -7.51
N LEU A 143 -1.01 -5.88 -8.25
CA LEU A 143 -2.43 -5.59 -8.07
C LEU A 143 -3.31 -6.80 -8.43
N GLN A 144 -2.96 -7.55 -9.47
CA GLN A 144 -3.65 -8.79 -9.82
C GLN A 144 -3.60 -9.81 -8.68
N SER A 145 -2.42 -10.06 -8.12
CA SER A 145 -2.26 -10.91 -6.93
C SER A 145 -3.10 -10.43 -5.74
N ALA A 146 -3.14 -9.12 -5.52
CA ALA A 146 -3.89 -8.53 -4.43
C ALA A 146 -5.42 -8.69 -4.60
N LEU A 147 -5.91 -8.53 -5.83
CA LEU A 147 -7.32 -8.73 -6.17
C LEU A 147 -7.72 -10.21 -6.11
N ASP A 148 -6.87 -11.11 -6.61
CA ASP A 148 -7.07 -12.56 -6.50
C ASP A 148 -7.18 -12.99 -5.03
N SER A 149 -6.21 -12.56 -4.22
CA SER A 149 -6.19 -12.80 -2.76
C SER A 149 -7.39 -12.18 -2.02
N ALA A 150 -7.97 -11.11 -2.56
CA ALA A 150 -9.16 -10.50 -2.00
C ALA A 150 -10.46 -11.23 -2.37
N SER A 151 -10.46 -11.90 -3.52
CA SER A 151 -11.59 -12.68 -4.04
C SER A 151 -11.69 -14.10 -3.48
N ARG A 152 -10.62 -14.58 -2.84
CA ARG A 152 -10.54 -15.85 -2.12
C ARG A 152 -11.07 -15.74 -0.69
#